data_AF-A0A5V9IWU8-F1
#
_entry.id   AF-A0A5V9IWU8-F1
#
_cell.length_a   1.000
_cell.length_b   1.000
_cell.length_c   1.000
_cell.angle_alpha   90.00
_cell.angle_beta   90.00
_cell.angle_gamma   90.00
#
_symmetry.space_group_name_H-M   'P 1'
#
loop_
_entity.id
_entity.type
_entity.pdbx_description
1 polymer ?
#
loop_
_entity_poly.entity_id
_entity_poly.type
_entity_poly.pdbx_seq_one_letter_code
_entity_poly.pdbx_strand_id
1 'polypeptide(L)'
;FLKGKCIPRDLKVNETNAEYLVRKFAEAEAKCAALAAENAALKKFCKDAAFDADYEAELGMERGGFSDALNDIETTATDAFLAEVRAQGVEMFADHLLCPNLDDTIRDFAAQLRKGVQS
;
A
#
# COMPACT_ATOMS: atom_id res chain seq x y z
N PHE A 1 -7.22 25.71 -14.69
CA PHE A 1 -7.59 25.56 -13.26
C PHE A 1 -8.75 24.59 -13.17
N LEU A 2 -8.75 23.68 -12.18
CA LEU A 2 -9.85 22.78 -11.87
C LEU A 2 -11.11 23.59 -11.47
N LYS A 3 -11.79 24.20 -12.45
CA LYS A 3 -13.03 24.96 -12.26
C LYS A 3 -14.11 24.27 -13.12
N GLY A 4 -15.22 23.87 -12.50
CA GLY A 4 -16.29 23.08 -13.15
C GLY A 4 -16.38 21.65 -12.61
N LYS A 5 -17.10 20.76 -13.31
CA LYS A 5 -17.50 19.37 -12.94
C LYS A 5 -16.37 18.40 -12.52
N CYS A 6 -15.13 18.87 -12.35
CA CYS A 6 -13.93 18.09 -12.06
C CYS A 6 -13.13 18.68 -10.88
N ILE A 7 -13.81 19.14 -9.82
CA ILE A 7 -13.14 19.51 -8.56
C ILE A 7 -12.97 18.23 -7.74
N PRO A 8 -11.75 17.87 -7.31
CA PRO A 8 -11.52 16.73 -6.44
C PRO A 8 -12.35 16.85 -5.16
N ARG A 9 -13.05 15.77 -4.80
CA ARG A 9 -13.95 15.78 -3.64
C ARG A 9 -13.20 16.00 -2.32
N ASP A 10 -11.93 15.60 -2.27
CA ASP A 10 -11.06 15.71 -1.10
C ASP A 10 -10.24 17.01 -1.07
N LEU A 11 -10.60 18.00 -1.90
CA LEU A 11 -10.05 19.36 -1.81
C LEU A 11 -10.54 20.04 -0.53
N LYS A 12 -9.61 20.52 0.29
CA LYS A 12 -9.96 21.15 1.58
C LYS A 12 -10.51 22.57 1.37
N VAL A 13 -11.35 23.01 2.31
CA VAL A 13 -11.83 24.41 2.34
C VAL A 13 -10.61 25.33 2.46
N ASN A 14 -10.53 26.35 1.60
CA ASN A 14 -9.41 27.30 1.47
C ASN A 14 -8.08 26.71 0.97
N GLU A 15 -8.03 25.44 0.51
CA GLU A 15 -6.85 24.88 -0.15
C GLU A 15 -6.84 25.33 -1.62
N THR A 16 -5.73 25.94 -2.05
CA THR A 16 -5.51 26.29 -3.44
C THR A 16 -5.20 25.04 -4.26
N ASN A 17 -5.44 25.10 -5.58
CA ASN A 17 -5.10 23.97 -6.46
C ASN A 17 -3.62 23.60 -6.41
N ALA A 18 -2.73 24.56 -6.19
CA ALA A 18 -1.29 24.31 -6.08
C ALA A 18 -0.98 23.53 -4.79
N GLU A 19 -1.55 23.95 -3.66
CA GLU A 19 -1.40 23.25 -2.38
C GLU A 19 -1.97 21.82 -2.44
N TYR A 20 -3.14 21.64 -3.06
CA TYR A 20 -3.74 20.33 -3.27
C TYR A 20 -2.82 19.40 -4.06
N LEU A 21 -2.26 19.88 -5.19
CA LEU A 21 -1.37 19.08 -6.02
C LEU A 21 -0.08 18.73 -5.27
N VAL A 22 0.53 19.70 -4.57
CA VAL A 22 1.72 19.46 -3.76
C VAL A 22 1.46 18.39 -2.70
N ARG A 23 0.33 18.47 -1.98
CA ARG A 23 -0.06 17.45 -1.01
C ARG A 23 -0.22 16.07 -1.66
N LYS A 24 -0.90 15.98 -2.80
CA LYS A 24 -1.12 14.70 -3.50
C LYS A 24 0.16 14.10 -4.04
N PHE A 25 1.07 14.90 -4.57
CA PHE A 25 2.37 14.42 -5.00
C PHE A 25 3.20 13.94 -3.82
N ALA A 26 3.21 14.67 -2.69
CA ALA A 26 3.89 14.23 -1.48
C ALA A 26 3.32 12.90 -0.93
N GLU A 27 1.98 12.74 -0.91
CA GLU A 27 1.32 11.47 -0.54
C GLU A 27 1.76 10.31 -1.45
N ALA A 28 1.85 10.56 -2.77
CA ALA A 28 2.27 9.55 -3.74
C ALA A 28 3.77 9.22 -3.65
N GLU A 29 4.62 10.22 -3.50
CA GLU A 29 6.07 10.04 -3.31
C GLU A 29 6.36 9.25 -2.03
N ALA A 30 5.65 9.51 -0.94
CA ALA A 30 5.78 8.75 0.29
C ALA A 30 5.44 7.25 0.10
N LYS A 31 4.36 6.94 -0.61
CA LYS A 31 3.99 5.55 -0.96
C LYS A 31 5.05 4.88 -1.83
N CYS A 32 5.54 5.59 -2.86
CA CYS A 32 6.61 5.09 -3.72
C CYS A 32 7.91 4.85 -2.95
N ALA A 33 8.28 5.75 -2.04
CA ALA A 33 9.48 5.62 -1.21
C ALA A 33 9.37 4.40 -0.26
N ALA A 34 8.21 4.19 0.36
CA ALA A 34 7.97 3.01 1.20
C ALA A 34 8.09 1.70 0.42
N LEU A 35 7.45 1.60 -0.76
CA LEU A 35 7.56 0.42 -1.62
C LEU A 35 8.99 0.23 -2.15
N ALA A 36 9.72 1.32 -2.45
CA ALA A 36 11.11 1.23 -2.88
C ALA A 36 12.03 0.72 -1.76
N ALA A 37 11.80 1.16 -0.52
CA ALA A 37 12.53 0.69 0.66
C ALA A 37 12.26 -0.80 0.92
N GLU A 38 11.00 -1.23 0.87
CA GLU A 38 10.62 -2.65 0.98
C GLU A 38 11.28 -3.49 -0.12
N ASN A 39 11.22 -3.04 -1.38
CA ASN A 39 11.89 -3.72 -2.49
C ASN A 39 13.41 -3.79 -2.32
N ALA A 40 14.04 -2.77 -1.75
CA ALA A 40 15.47 -2.79 -1.45
C ALA A 40 15.79 -3.81 -0.35
N ALA A 41 14.95 -3.90 0.69
CA ALA A 41 15.08 -4.88 1.76
C ALA A 41 14.89 -6.31 1.24
N LEU A 42 13.86 -6.56 0.42
CA LEU A 42 13.63 -7.86 -0.23
C LEU A 42 14.80 -8.27 -1.13
N LYS A 43 15.33 -7.33 -1.93
CA LYS A 43 16.52 -7.61 -2.77
C LYS A 43 17.75 -7.93 -1.92
N LYS A 44 17.92 -7.26 -0.79
CA LYS A 44 19.02 -7.55 0.15
C LYS A 44 18.85 -8.94 0.75
N PHE A 45 17.66 -9.24 1.26
CA PHE A 45 17.32 -10.57 1.79
C PHE A 45 17.64 -11.67 0.77
N CYS A 46 17.18 -11.54 -0.47
CA CYS A 46 17.46 -12.53 -1.51
C CYS A 46 18.96 -12.72 -1.81
N LYS A 47 19.77 -11.67 -1.68
CA LYS A 47 21.23 -11.76 -1.86
C LYS A 47 21.91 -12.46 -0.69
N ASP A 48 21.54 -12.07 0.53
CA ASP A 48 22.10 -12.65 1.76
C ASP A 48 21.73 -14.13 1.84
N ALA A 49 20.47 -14.46 1.53
CA ALA A 49 19.97 -15.82 1.56
C ALA A 49 20.54 -16.73 0.43
N ALA A 50 20.92 -16.15 -0.72
CA ALA A 50 21.65 -16.87 -1.75
C ALA A 50 23.07 -17.23 -1.31
N PHE A 51 23.75 -16.34 -0.57
CA PHE A 51 25.07 -16.59 0.00
C PHE A 51 25.02 -17.73 1.03
N ASP A 52 24.04 -17.71 1.92
CA ASP A 52 23.86 -18.77 2.93
C ASP A 52 23.56 -20.13 2.26
N ALA A 53 22.70 -20.16 1.24
CA ALA A 53 22.37 -21.39 0.53
C ALA A 53 23.58 -22.02 -0.19
N ASP A 54 24.47 -21.21 -0.75
CA ASP A 54 25.71 -21.66 -1.38
C ASP A 54 26.71 -22.18 -0.32
N TYR A 55 26.84 -21.48 0.82
CA TYR A 55 27.70 -21.89 1.94
C TYR A 55 27.27 -23.21 2.59
N GLU A 56 25.97 -23.38 2.85
CA GLU A 56 25.41 -24.62 3.44
C GLU A 56 25.57 -25.82 2.49
N ALA A 57 25.47 -25.59 1.17
CA ALA A 57 25.68 -26.63 0.16
C ALA A 57 27.16 -27.08 0.08
N GLU A 58 28.12 -26.15 0.19
CA GLU A 58 29.55 -26.48 0.24
C GLU A 58 29.94 -27.28 1.49
N LEU A 59 29.28 -27.02 2.62
CA LEU A 59 29.54 -27.70 3.90
C LEU A 59 28.66 -28.94 4.14
N GLY A 60 27.73 -29.23 3.24
CA GLY A 60 26.84 -30.41 3.32
C GLY A 60 25.83 -30.34 4.47
N MET A 61 25.42 -29.14 4.88
CA MET A 61 24.48 -28.91 5.99
C MET A 61 23.00 -28.93 5.52
N GLU A 62 22.06 -29.15 6.44
CA GLU A 62 20.63 -29.29 6.12
C GLU A 62 20.00 -27.95 5.71
N ARG A 63 19.38 -27.94 4.52
CA ARG A 63 18.87 -26.78 3.78
C ARG A 63 17.63 -26.07 4.38
N GLY A 64 17.36 -26.22 5.67
CA GLY A 64 16.10 -25.84 6.32
C GLY A 64 15.90 -24.33 6.56
N GLY A 65 16.96 -23.60 6.94
CA GLY A 65 16.83 -22.22 7.41
C GLY A 65 16.32 -21.20 6.37
N PHE A 66 16.57 -21.45 5.09
CA PHE A 66 16.11 -20.57 4.00
C PHE A 66 14.58 -20.60 3.83
N SER A 67 13.96 -21.78 3.96
CA SER A 67 12.51 -21.91 3.78
C SER A 67 11.73 -21.26 4.90
N ASP A 68 12.23 -21.37 6.14
CA ASP A 68 11.60 -20.73 7.30
C ASP A 68 11.75 -19.20 7.21
N ALA A 69 12.94 -18.71 6.84
CA ALA A 69 13.19 -17.28 6.66
C ALA A 69 12.33 -16.66 5.54
N LEU A 70 11.97 -17.42 4.50
CA LEU A 70 11.02 -16.97 3.46
C LEU A 70 9.59 -16.86 3.97
N ASN A 71 9.16 -17.74 4.87
CA ASN A 71 7.82 -17.71 5.45
C ASN A 71 7.62 -16.53 6.40
N ASP A 72 8.71 -16.01 6.98
CA ASP A 72 8.71 -14.86 7.90
C ASP A 72 8.85 -13.50 7.20
N ILE A 73 8.93 -13.45 5.86
CA ILE A 73 8.97 -12.18 5.13
C ILE A 73 7.60 -11.51 5.17
N GLU A 74 7.54 -10.35 5.82
CA GLU A 74 6.39 -9.46 5.76
C GLU A 74 6.58 -8.36 4.70
N THR A 75 5.51 -8.07 3.93
CA THR A 75 5.48 -7.00 2.93
C THR A 75 4.49 -5.90 3.33
N THR A 76 4.73 -5.29 4.49
CA THR A 76 3.82 -4.34 5.13
C THR A 76 3.47 -3.15 4.22
N ALA A 77 4.41 -2.63 3.43
CA ALA A 77 4.16 -1.51 2.52
C ALA A 77 3.28 -1.94 1.33
N THR A 78 3.51 -3.13 0.79
CA THR A 78 2.66 -3.72 -0.25
C THR A 78 1.25 -4.01 0.28
N ASP A 79 1.12 -4.54 1.49
CA ASP A 79 -0.17 -4.83 2.10
C ASP A 79 -0.98 -3.57 2.38
N ALA A 80 -0.32 -2.52 2.91
CA ALA A 80 -0.92 -1.21 3.10
C ALA A 80 -1.35 -0.57 1.76
N PHE A 81 -0.57 -0.75 0.69
CA PHE A 81 -0.93 -0.30 -0.64
C PHE A 81 -2.16 -1.04 -1.19
N LEU A 82 -2.23 -2.36 -1.05
CA LEU A 82 -3.38 -3.15 -1.49
C LEU A 82 -4.65 -2.82 -0.70
N ALA A 83 -4.53 -2.58 0.62
CA ALA A 83 -5.61 -2.10 1.47
C ALA A 83 -6.19 -0.77 0.95
N GLU A 84 -5.32 0.17 0.61
CA GLU A 84 -5.70 1.46 0.03
C GLU A 84 -6.38 1.31 -1.34
N VAL A 85 -5.86 0.47 -2.24
CA VAL A 85 -6.48 0.22 -3.55
C VAL A 85 -7.88 -0.39 -3.40
N ARG A 86 -8.05 -1.34 -2.47
CA ARG A 86 -9.37 -1.93 -2.18
C ARG A 86 -10.33 -0.86 -1.65
N ALA A 87 -9.89 0.00 -0.73
CA ALA A 87 -10.70 1.10 -0.20
C ALA A 87 -11.14 2.08 -1.32
N GLN A 88 -10.23 2.44 -2.22
CA GLN A 88 -10.55 3.32 -3.36
C GLN A 88 -11.59 2.69 -4.29
N GLY A 89 -11.50 1.39 -4.59
CA GLY A 89 -12.50 0.69 -5.40
C GLY A 89 -13.90 0.71 -4.76
N VAL A 90 -13.97 0.56 -3.44
CA VAL A 90 -15.22 0.65 -2.67
C VAL A 90 -15.80 2.07 -2.70
N GLU A 91 -14.97 3.09 -2.58
CA GLU A 91 -15.40 4.50 -2.69
C GLU A 91 -15.89 4.86 -4.08
N MET A 92 -15.22 4.36 -5.12
CA MET A 92 -15.66 4.51 -6.51
C MET A 92 -17.02 3.85 -6.75
N PHE A 93 -17.26 2.69 -6.12
CA PHE A 93 -18.55 2.01 -6.19
C PHE A 93 -19.66 2.81 -5.49
N ALA A 94 -19.37 3.37 -4.31
CA ALA A 94 -20.31 4.25 -3.58
C ALA A 94 -20.75 5.44 -4.44
N ASP A 95 -19.80 6.07 -5.15
CA ASP A 95 -20.07 7.20 -6.03
C ASP A 95 -21.01 6.87 -7.20
N HIS A 96 -21.06 5.60 -7.61
CA HIS A 96 -21.90 5.16 -8.73
C HIS A 96 -23.32 4.75 -8.31
N LEU A 97 -23.52 4.37 -7.04
CA LEU A 97 -24.80 3.81 -6.57
C LEU A 97 -25.94 4.84 -6.46
N LEU A 98 -25.65 6.15 -6.44
CA LEU A 98 -26.64 7.24 -6.29
C LEU A 98 -27.64 6.98 -5.13
N CYS A 99 -27.22 6.25 -4.09
CA CYS A 99 -28.08 5.81 -3.00
C CYS A 99 -27.58 6.39 -1.67
N PRO A 100 -28.16 7.52 -1.20
CA PRO A 100 -27.65 8.25 -0.05
C PRO A 100 -27.63 7.44 1.25
N ASN A 101 -28.61 6.54 1.40
CA ASN A 101 -28.81 5.77 2.63
C ASN A 101 -27.71 4.71 2.88
N LEU A 102 -26.90 4.40 1.87
CA LEU A 102 -25.85 3.39 1.95
C LEU A 102 -24.44 4.00 1.78
N ASP A 103 -24.34 5.27 1.42
CA ASP A 103 -23.07 5.95 1.15
C ASP A 103 -22.15 5.95 2.38
N ASP A 104 -22.68 6.35 3.54
CA ASP A 104 -21.93 6.37 4.80
C ASP A 104 -21.42 4.98 5.18
N THR A 105 -22.28 3.96 5.11
CA THR A 105 -21.92 2.55 5.42
C THR A 105 -20.80 2.02 4.52
N ILE A 106 -20.87 2.33 3.21
CA ILE A 106 -19.86 1.87 2.24
C ILE A 106 -18.52 2.59 2.48
N ARG A 107 -18.56 3.88 2.80
CA ARG A 107 -17.36 4.66 3.11
C ARG A 107 -16.72 4.25 4.44
N ASP A 108 -17.52 3.90 5.44
CA ASP A 108 -17.04 3.31 6.68
C ASP A 108 -16.33 1.98 6.43
N PHE A 109 -16.89 1.13 5.55
CA PHE A 109 -16.23 -0.11 5.14
C PHE A 109 -14.91 0.16 4.41
N ALA A 110 -14.85 1.13 3.50
CA ALA A 110 -13.59 1.55 2.87
C ALA A 110 -12.55 2.04 3.89
N ALA A 111 -12.97 2.78 4.92
CA ALA A 111 -12.09 3.21 6.00
C ALA A 111 -11.57 2.04 6.85
N GLN A 112 -12.38 1.00 7.07
CA GLN A 112 -11.94 -0.23 7.74
C GLN A 112 -10.89 -0.98 6.92
N LEU A 113 -11.03 -1.04 5.59
CA LEU A 113 -10.04 -1.68 4.72
C LEU A 113 -8.65 -1.05 4.89
N ARG A 114 -8.57 0.29 5.06
CA ARG A 114 -7.30 1.01 5.29
C ARG A 114 -6.65 0.71 6.64
N LYS A 115 -7.44 0.34 7.66
CA LYS A 115 -6.92 -0.06 8.98
C LYS A 115 -6.35 -1.48 8.98
N GLY A 116 -6.56 -2.23 7.90
CA GLY A 116 -6.23 -3.65 7.81
C GLY A 116 -7.16 -4.50 8.66
N VAL A 117 -7.13 -5.82 8.45
CA VAL A 117 -7.64 -6.76 9.45
C VAL A 117 -6.55 -6.82 10.52
N GLN A 118 -6.79 -6.19 11.67
CA GLN A 118 -5.99 -6.45 12.88
C GLN A 118 -6.35 -7.87 13.34
N SER A 119 -5.74 -8.89 12.74
CA SER A 119 -5.76 -10.27 13.24
C SER A 119 -4.45 -10.58 13.91
#